data_AF-A0A257X014-F1
#
_entry.id   AF-A0A257X014-F1
#
_cell.length_a   1.000
_cell.length_b   1.000
_cell.length_c   1.000
_cell.angle_alpha   90.00
_cell.angle_beta   90.00
_cell.angle_gamma   90.00
#
_symmetry.space_group_name_H-M   'P 1'
#
loop_
_entity.id
_entity.type
_entity.pdbx_description
1 polymer ?
#
loop_
_entity_poly.entity_id
_entity_poly.type
_entity_poly.pdbx_seq_one_letter_code
_entity_poly.pdbx_strand_id
1 'polypeptide(L)' 'MNKVALRGRGARTNDTSRFETFRSEAFEDGWTEADEAARPLTTTIQPMKSKTIIARNDSPDISFSRS' A
#
# COMPACT_ATOMS: atom_id res chain seq x y z
N MET A 1 -3.09 -25.84 10.62
CA MET A 1 -3.56 -24.69 11.43
C MET A 1 -4.80 -24.07 10.78
N ASN A 2 -5.94 -24.07 11.46
CA ASN A 2 -7.14 -23.38 10.98
C ASN A 2 -6.91 -21.86 11.00
N LYS A 3 -6.72 -21.24 9.84
CA LYS A 3 -6.69 -19.77 9.71
C LYS A 3 -8.09 -19.25 10.04
N VAL A 4 -8.25 -18.68 11.22
CA VAL A 4 -9.47 -17.95 11.63
C VAL A 4 -9.76 -16.90 10.55
N ALA A 5 -10.93 -16.98 9.93
CA ALA A 5 -11.34 -15.99 8.94
C ALA A 5 -11.47 -14.64 9.64
N LEU A 6 -10.53 -13.71 9.38
CA LEU A 6 -10.65 -12.34 9.87
C LEU A 6 -11.94 -11.74 9.29
N ARG A 7 -12.89 -11.41 10.15
CA ARG A 7 -14.10 -10.67 9.79
C ARG A 7 -13.74 -9.21 9.55
N GLY A 8 -13.08 -8.93 8.43
CA GLY A 8 -12.69 -7.60 7.98
C GLY A 8 -12.93 -7.42 6.49
N ARG A 9 -13.00 -6.16 6.03
CA ARG A 9 -13.09 -5.80 4.60
C ARG A 9 -11.71 -5.68 3.95
N GLY A 10 -10.72 -6.44 4.44
CA GLY A 10 -9.37 -6.46 3.92
C GLY A 10 -9.14 -7.60 2.92
N ALA A 11 -8.11 -7.48 2.10
CA ALA A 11 -7.65 -8.58 1.25
C ALA A 11 -7.20 -9.76 2.13
N ARG A 12 -7.59 -10.98 1.74
CA ARG A 12 -7.23 -12.20 2.49
C ARG A 12 -5.78 -12.61 2.28
N THR A 13 -5.18 -12.18 1.16
CA THR A 13 -3.82 -12.46 0.74
C THR A 13 -3.24 -11.22 0.06
N ASN A 14 -1.90 -11.16 0.02
CA ASN A 14 -1.13 -10.26 -0.82
C ASN A 14 -0.81 -10.90 -2.18
N ASP A 15 -1.59 -11.90 -2.60
CA ASP A 15 -1.34 -12.54 -3.89
C ASP A 15 -1.86 -11.65 -5.02
N THR A 16 -1.12 -11.61 -6.11
CA THR A 16 -1.52 -10.93 -7.35
C THR A 16 -2.86 -11.49 -7.86
N SER A 17 -3.75 -10.60 -8.31
CA SER A 17 -5.04 -10.98 -8.88
C SER A 17 -4.88 -11.76 -10.19
N ARG A 18 -5.85 -12.64 -10.49
CA ARG A 18 -5.82 -13.56 -11.65
C ARG A 18 -5.77 -12.84 -13.01
N PHE A 19 -6.22 -11.59 -13.06
CA PHE A 19 -6.30 -10.81 -14.30
C PHE A 19 -5.20 -9.76 -14.42
N GLU A 20 -4.25 -9.73 -13.50
CA GLU A 20 -3.10 -8.84 -13.61
C GLU A 20 -2.15 -9.33 -14.69
N THR A 21 -1.62 -8.38 -15.47
CA THR A 21 -0.63 -8.68 -16.52
C THR A 21 0.75 -8.95 -15.92
N PHE A 22 1.06 -8.33 -14.78
CA PHE A 22 2.33 -8.45 -14.09
C PHE A 22 2.15 -9.14 -12.74
N ARG A 23 3.11 -9.98 -12.36
CA ARG A 23 3.13 -10.69 -11.08
C ARG A 23 4.38 -10.31 -10.30
N SER A 24 4.23 -10.13 -8.99
CA SER A 24 5.36 -9.96 -8.08
C SER A 24 5.87 -11.32 -7.64
N GLU A 25 7.17 -11.54 -7.76
CA GLU A 25 7.86 -12.74 -7.30
C GLU A 25 9.00 -12.35 -6.38
N ALA A 26 9.26 -13.17 -5.35
CA ALA A 26 10.41 -12.97 -4.49
C ALA A 26 11.68 -13.26 -5.31
N PHE A 27 12.66 -12.37 -5.24
CA PHE A 27 13.96 -12.53 -5.88
C PHE A 27 15.06 -12.17 -4.89
N GLU A 28 16.26 -12.71 -5.09
CA GLU A 28 17.43 -12.30 -4.32
C GLU A 28 17.88 -10.91 -4.79
N ASP A 29 17.53 -9.89 -4.01
CA ASP A 29 17.92 -8.50 -4.23
C ASP A 29 19.23 -8.13 -3.53
N GLY A 30 19.89 -9.11 -2.91
CA GLY A 30 21.13 -8.96 -2.17
C GLY A 30 20.94 -8.53 -0.71
N TRP A 31 19.70 -8.37 -0.24
CA TRP A 31 19.40 -8.16 1.18
C TRP A 31 19.17 -9.49 1.88
N THR A 32 19.61 -9.57 3.13
CA THR A 32 19.59 -10.78 3.95
C THR A 32 18.96 -10.50 5.30
N GLU A 33 18.58 -11.55 6.03
CA GLU A 33 18.09 -11.44 7.40
C GLU A 33 19.15 -10.93 8.40
N ALA A 34 20.42 -10.90 8.00
CA ALA A 34 21.51 -10.36 8.80
C ALA A 34 21.63 -8.82 8.67
N ASP A 35 21.00 -8.22 7.67
CA ASP A 35 20.95 -6.78 7.51
C ASP A 35 20.05 -6.14 8.58
N GLU A 36 20.37 -4.90 8.96
CA GLU A 36 19.59 -4.21 9.97
C GLU A 36 18.15 -3.97 9.47
N ALA A 37 17.18 -4.43 10.26
CA ALA A 37 15.78 -4.29 9.92
C ALA A 37 15.43 -2.81 9.69
N ALA A 38 14.73 -2.55 8.58
CA ALA A 38 14.25 -1.20 8.29
C ALA A 38 13.43 -0.67 9.47
N ARG A 39 13.74 0.56 9.91
CA ARG A 39 12.97 1.20 10.98
C ARG A 39 11.50 1.32 10.56
N PRO A 40 10.55 1.02 11.46
CA PRO A 40 9.14 1.19 11.14
C PRO A 40 8.86 2.65 10.78
N LEU A 41 8.11 2.86 9.70
CA LEU A 41 7.68 4.19 9.31
C LEU A 41 6.80 4.78 10.42
N THR A 42 7.07 6.04 10.78
CA THR A 42 6.25 6.73 11.77
C THR A 42 4.97 7.21 11.11
N THR A 43 3.86 6.55 11.40
CA THR A 43 2.54 6.99 10.93
C THR A 43 2.02 8.10 11.83
N THR A 44 1.77 9.28 11.24
CA THR A 44 1.11 10.40 11.94
C THR A 44 -0.36 10.43 11.54
N ILE A 45 -1.27 10.33 12.51
CA ILE A 45 -2.72 10.44 12.28
C ILE A 45 -3.18 11.83 12.70
N GLN A 46 -3.75 12.58 11.76
CA GLN A 46 -4.31 13.91 12.03
C GLN A 46 -5.81 13.94 11.71
N PRO A 47 -6.69 14.07 12.71
CA PRO A 47 -8.12 14.14 12.48
C PRO A 47 -8.47 15.49 11.82
N MET A 48 -9.04 15.44 10.62
CA MET A 48 -9.52 16.63 9.91
C MET A 48 -11.04 16.77 10.04
N LYS A 49 -11.52 17.99 10.32
CA LYS A 49 -12.97 18.33 10.33
C LYS A 49 -13.47 18.82 8.96
N SER A 50 -12.80 18.45 7.89
CA SER A 50 -13.12 18.89 6.54
C SER A 50 -14.41 18.22 6.05
N LYS A 51 -15.39 19.01 5.62
CA LYS A 51 -16.62 18.51 4.97
C LYS A 51 -16.36 18.00 3.55
N THR A 52 -15.26 18.44 2.94
CA THR A 52 -14.85 18.03 1.60
C THR A 52 -13.32 18.04 1.55
N ILE A 53 -12.73 16.99 1.00
CA ILE A 53 -11.29 16.87 0.76
C ILE A 53 -11.15 16.77 -0.76
N ILE A 54 -10.81 17.88 -1.40
CA ILE A 54 -10.44 17.91 -2.83
C ILE A 54 -9.01 18.45 -2.86
N ALA A 55 -8.05 17.61 -3.21
CA ALA A 55 -6.70 18.05 -3.53
C ALA A 55 -6.63 18.35 -5.03
N ARG A 56 -5.97 19.45 -5.39
CA ARG A 56 -5.69 19.81 -6.80
C ARG A 56 -4.23 19.59 -7.09
N ASN A 57 -3.95 19.15 -8.31
CA ASN A 57 -2.60 18.99 -8.83
C ASN A 57 -2.49 19.80 -10.12
N ASP A 58 -1.55 20.73 -10.15
CA ASP A 58 -1.34 21.66 -11.26
C ASP A 58 -0.13 21.23 -12.12
N SER A 59 0.38 20.00 -11.91
CA SER A 59 1.49 19.47 -12.67
C SER A 59 1.11 19.27 -14.14
N PRO A 60 1.91 19.75 -15.10
CA PRO A 60 1.67 19.52 -16.53
C PRO A 60 1.86 18.05 -16.91
N ASP A 61 2.59 17.28 -16.10
CA ASP A 61 2.96 15.89 -16.38
C ASP A 61 1.94 14.88 -15.83
N ILE A 62 0.97 15.34 -15.02
CA ILE A 62 -0.04 14.49 -14.40
C ILE A 62 -1.41 14.91 -14.93
N SER A 63 -2.05 14.02 -15.70
CA SER A 63 -3.34 14.29 -16.35
C SER A 63 -4.55 14.34 -15.40
N PHE A 64 -4.31 14.50 -14.10
CA PHE A 64 -5.33 14.36 -13.06
C PHE A 64 -5.37 15.60 -12.17
N SER A 65 -6.48 16.33 -12.21
CA SER A 65 -6.60 17.65 -11.57
C SER A 65 -7.29 17.65 -10.20
N ARG A 66 -7.98 16.59 -9.79
CA ARG A 66 -8.78 16.55 -8.53
C ARG A 66 -8.90 15.15 -7.92
N SER A 67 -8.31 14.93 -6.73
CA SER A 67 -8.46 13.70 -5.90
C SER A 67 -9.16 13.96 -4.58
#